data_AF-A0A1I0B6X3-F1
#
_entry.id   AF-A0A1I0B6X3-F1
#
_cell.length_a   1.000
_cell.length_b   1.000
_cell.length_c   1.000
_cell.angle_alpha   90.00
_cell.angle_beta   90.00
_cell.angle_gamma   90.00
#
_symmetry.space_group_name_H-M   'P 1'
#
loop_
_entity.id
_entity.type
_entity.pdbx_description
1 polymer ?
#
loop_
_entity_poly.entity_id
_entity_poly.type
_entity_poly.pdbx_seq_one_letter_code
_entity_poly.pdbx_strand_id
1 'polypeptide(L)'
;MSSCPFCYGTLLPTFTHGLPREKCGRCAALWFEGEGLETVMGAPATRALLAKAQGKHGECKDCDTPLTAQEPRCPECGRDAPSCPKCGIAPLSVTHIRGVEVDVCVRCHGMALDTGELEQLLERAGDEPAPVPPAPAAPARKKDTLRCASCQRALRAEHAFTSGGKLYCGSCAPEEASPYDAERASHASPDGDRPTASTDPVSRALGWLFSHING
;
A
#
# COMPACT_ATOMS: atom_id res chain seq x y z
N MET A 1 -4.15 9.87 -32.70
CA MET A 1 -3.03 8.94 -32.44
C MET A 1 -2.21 9.54 -31.31
N SER A 2 -1.92 8.75 -30.28
CA SER A 2 -1.12 9.19 -29.14
C SER A 2 0.35 9.38 -29.53
N SER A 3 1.06 10.27 -28.83
CA SER A 3 2.51 10.46 -29.01
C SER A 3 3.28 9.62 -28.01
N CYS A 4 4.35 8.97 -28.44
CA CYS A 4 5.20 8.16 -27.57
C CYS A 4 5.77 9.03 -26.44
N PRO A 5 5.72 8.56 -25.18
CA PRO A 5 6.18 9.33 -24.04
C PRO A 5 7.67 9.67 -24.11
N PHE A 6 8.49 8.83 -24.76
CA PHE A 6 9.95 8.97 -24.73
C PHE A 6 10.54 9.67 -25.96
N CYS A 7 9.99 9.41 -27.15
CA CYS A 7 10.57 9.90 -28.41
C CYS A 7 9.59 10.72 -29.27
N TYR A 8 8.37 10.95 -28.77
CA TYR A 8 7.28 11.68 -29.45
C TYR A 8 6.88 11.12 -30.82
N GLY A 9 7.35 9.92 -31.17
CA GLY A 9 6.90 9.18 -32.35
C GLY A 9 5.47 8.67 -32.20
N THR A 10 4.87 8.20 -33.29
CA THR A 10 3.49 7.71 -33.28
C THR A 10 3.38 6.40 -32.50
N LEU A 11 2.42 6.36 -31.56
CA LEU A 11 1.95 5.14 -30.92
C LEU A 11 0.88 4.48 -31.78
N LEU A 12 1.00 3.17 -31.97
CA LEU A 12 0.05 2.34 -32.69
C LEU A 12 -0.61 1.33 -31.75
N PRO A 13 -1.93 1.13 -31.83
CA PRO A 13 -2.61 0.13 -31.00
C PRO A 13 -2.09 -1.27 -31.34
N THR A 14 -1.76 -2.03 -30.30
CA THR A 14 -1.29 -3.42 -30.38
C THR A 14 -1.92 -4.24 -29.26
N PHE A 15 -1.95 -5.56 -29.45
CA PHE A 15 -2.50 -6.50 -28.47
C PHE A 15 -1.49 -7.59 -28.17
N THR A 16 -1.42 -8.04 -26.92
CA THR A 16 -0.64 -9.23 -26.55
C THR A 16 -1.37 -9.95 -25.46
N HIS A 17 -1.67 -11.23 -25.67
CA HIS A 17 -2.52 -12.01 -24.75
C HIS A 17 -3.85 -11.31 -24.43
N GLY A 18 -4.42 -10.56 -25.40
CA GLY A 18 -5.68 -9.81 -25.22
C GLY A 18 -5.54 -8.47 -24.49
N LEU A 19 -4.33 -8.07 -24.08
CA LEU A 19 -4.07 -6.80 -23.43
C LEU A 19 -4.01 -5.64 -24.43
N PRO A 20 -4.92 -4.65 -24.36
CA PRO A 20 -4.81 -3.46 -25.17
C PRO A 20 -3.64 -2.60 -24.68
N ARG A 21 -2.72 -2.28 -25.59
CA ARG A 21 -1.64 -1.33 -25.36
C ARG A 21 -1.29 -0.61 -26.65
N GLU A 22 -0.48 0.43 -26.59
CA GLU A 22 0.09 1.05 -27.77
C GLU A 22 1.61 0.79 -27.85
N LYS A 23 2.14 0.60 -29.06
CA LYS A 23 3.57 0.43 -29.32
C LYS A 23 4.08 1.54 -30.21
N CYS A 24 5.22 2.12 -29.87
CA CYS A 24 5.86 3.14 -30.70
C CYS A 24 6.52 2.51 -31.93
N GLY A 25 6.26 3.08 -33.11
CA GLY A 25 6.94 2.64 -34.35
C GLY A 25 8.41 3.06 -34.46
N ARG A 26 8.88 3.98 -33.60
CA ARG A 26 10.25 4.53 -33.63
C ARG A 26 11.18 3.85 -32.61
N CYS A 27 10.86 3.97 -31.32
CA CYS A 27 11.69 3.42 -30.25
C CYS A 27 11.19 2.08 -29.69
N ALA A 28 10.09 1.53 -30.23
CA ALA A 28 9.44 0.29 -29.79
C ALA A 28 8.91 0.25 -28.33
N ALA A 29 8.99 1.36 -27.60
CA ALA A 29 8.39 1.52 -26.27
C ALA A 29 6.88 1.27 -26.28
N LEU A 30 6.38 0.84 -25.12
CA LEU A 30 4.99 0.48 -24.89
C LEU A 30 4.30 1.49 -24.00
N TRP A 31 3.03 1.75 -24.27
CA TRP A 31 2.15 2.55 -23.44
C TRP A 31 0.91 1.75 -23.05
N PHE A 32 0.61 1.72 -21.76
CA PHE A 32 -0.59 1.12 -21.18
C PHE A 32 -1.48 2.24 -20.64
N GLU A 33 -2.75 2.23 -21.04
CA GLU A 33 -3.73 3.17 -20.51
C GLU A 33 -4.22 2.71 -19.13
N GLY A 34 -4.30 3.65 -18.18
CA GLY A 34 -4.78 3.39 -16.83
C GLY A 34 -4.09 2.20 -16.17
N GLU A 35 -4.88 1.31 -15.60
CA GLU A 35 -4.42 0.11 -14.90
C GLU A 35 -4.15 -1.08 -15.85
N GLY A 36 -3.88 -0.84 -17.14
CA GLY A 36 -3.71 -1.90 -18.14
C GLY A 36 -2.65 -2.97 -17.81
N LEU A 37 -1.64 -2.63 -16.99
CA LEU A 37 -0.62 -3.57 -16.52
C LEU A 37 -1.15 -4.57 -15.46
N GLU A 38 -2.32 -4.33 -14.86
CA GLU A 38 -2.94 -5.25 -13.89
C GLU A 38 -3.20 -6.65 -14.43
N THR A 39 -3.52 -6.78 -15.71
CA THR A 39 -3.74 -8.12 -16.29
C THR A 39 -2.43 -8.90 -16.42
N VAL A 40 -1.28 -8.22 -16.43
CA VAL A 40 0.04 -8.84 -16.46
C VAL A 40 0.53 -9.14 -15.05
N MET A 41 0.38 -8.18 -14.13
CA MET A 41 1.05 -8.18 -12.82
C MET A 41 0.12 -8.42 -11.63
N GLY A 42 -1.19 -8.37 -11.84
CA GLY A 42 -2.23 -8.38 -10.83
C GLY A 42 -2.48 -7.01 -10.20
N ALA A 43 -3.74 -6.73 -9.85
CA ALA A 43 -4.17 -5.48 -9.22
C ALA A 43 -3.37 -5.07 -7.97
N PRO A 44 -3.02 -5.99 -7.02
CA PRO A 44 -2.25 -5.60 -5.85
C PRO A 44 -0.87 -5.05 -6.19
N ALA A 45 -0.20 -5.62 -7.19
CA ALA A 45 1.14 -5.23 -7.59
C ALA A 45 1.11 -3.88 -8.33
N THR A 46 0.16 -3.68 -9.23
CA THR A 46 -0.05 -2.40 -9.92
C THR A 46 -0.42 -1.29 -8.95
N ARG A 47 -1.31 -1.53 -7.99
CA ARG A 47 -1.64 -0.53 -6.96
C ARG A 47 -0.43 -0.15 -6.10
N ALA A 48 0.41 -1.12 -5.76
CA ALA A 48 1.65 -0.86 -5.03
C ALA A 48 2.65 -0.04 -5.86
N LEU A 49 2.75 -0.30 -7.18
CA LEU A 49 3.53 0.50 -8.11
C LEU A 49 3.03 1.96 -8.14
N LEU A 50 1.73 2.17 -8.33
CA LEU A 50 1.12 3.51 -8.36
C LEU A 50 1.37 4.28 -7.05
N ALA A 51 1.25 3.60 -5.90
CA ALA A 51 1.55 4.21 -4.61
C ALA A 51 3.03 4.61 -4.50
N LYS A 52 3.96 3.79 -5.00
CA LYS A 52 5.40 4.11 -5.02
C LYS A 52 5.75 5.27 -5.95
N ALA A 53 4.97 5.49 -7.01
CA ALA A 53 5.21 6.55 -7.98
C ALA A 53 4.91 7.95 -7.44
N GLN A 54 4.03 8.05 -6.43
CA GLN A 54 3.68 9.34 -5.85
C GLN A 54 4.91 10.07 -5.28
N GLY A 55 5.17 11.27 -5.79
CA GLY A 55 6.29 12.11 -5.34
C GLY A 55 7.67 11.68 -5.87
N LYS A 56 7.74 10.75 -6.83
CA LYS A 56 9.00 10.38 -7.51
C LYS A 56 9.28 11.31 -8.70
N HIS A 57 10.57 11.54 -8.94
CA HIS A 57 11.07 12.21 -10.13
C HIS A 57 10.91 11.31 -11.36
N GLY A 58 11.03 11.91 -12.54
CA GLY A 58 11.30 11.14 -13.75
C GLY A 58 12.77 11.13 -14.09
N GLU A 59 13.13 10.50 -15.20
CA GLU A 59 14.52 10.45 -15.67
C GLU A 59 14.58 10.78 -17.16
N CYS A 60 15.64 11.46 -17.58
CA CYS A 60 15.87 11.74 -18.99
C CYS A 60 16.28 10.46 -19.71
N LYS A 61 15.53 10.06 -20.74
CA LYS A 61 15.82 8.87 -21.58
C LYS A 61 17.02 9.05 -22.53
N ASP A 62 18.01 9.88 -22.18
CA ASP A 62 19.28 10.04 -22.90
C ASP A 62 20.49 9.89 -22.01
N CYS A 63 20.48 10.67 -20.94
CA CYS A 63 21.62 10.91 -20.06
C CYS A 63 21.26 10.59 -18.61
N ASP A 64 20.09 9.99 -18.38
CA ASP A 64 19.58 9.48 -17.10
C ASP A 64 19.53 10.54 -15.98
N THR A 65 19.61 11.81 -16.36
CA THR A 65 19.52 12.92 -15.42
C THR A 65 18.13 12.90 -14.76
N PRO A 66 18.05 12.86 -13.42
CA PRO A 66 16.79 12.97 -12.71
C PRO A 66 16.09 14.28 -13.07
N LEU A 67 14.82 14.18 -13.47
CA LEU A 67 13.98 15.29 -13.87
C LEU A 67 12.97 15.57 -12.76
N THR A 68 13.02 16.78 -12.24
CA THR A 68 12.07 17.22 -11.22
C THR A 68 10.75 17.65 -11.86
N ALA A 69 9.69 17.72 -11.05
CA ALA A 69 8.40 18.16 -11.55
C ALA A 69 8.55 19.56 -12.18
N GLN A 70 7.89 19.82 -13.31
CA GLN A 70 7.93 21.08 -14.08
C GLN A 70 9.12 21.32 -15.03
N GLU A 71 10.03 20.35 -15.23
CA GLU A 71 11.07 20.45 -16.27
C GLU A 71 10.60 19.77 -17.57
N PRO A 72 10.08 20.50 -18.58
CA PRO A 72 9.64 19.90 -19.85
C PRO A 72 10.82 19.42 -20.72
N ARG A 73 12.03 19.85 -20.40
CA ARG A 73 13.28 19.50 -21.09
C ARG A 73 14.36 19.24 -20.06
N CYS A 74 15.23 18.28 -20.33
CA CYS A 74 16.37 17.96 -19.49
C CYS A 74 17.37 19.14 -19.47
N PRO A 75 17.80 19.61 -18.28
CA PRO A 75 18.75 20.73 -18.18
C PRO A 75 20.16 20.37 -18.69
N GLU A 76 20.53 19.08 -18.68
CA GLU A 76 21.87 18.63 -19.07
C GLU A 76 22.02 18.45 -20.59
N CYS A 77 21.08 17.77 -21.25
CA CYS A 77 21.17 17.45 -22.68
C CYS A 77 20.15 18.19 -23.56
N GLY A 78 19.17 18.89 -22.97
CA GLY A 78 18.14 19.62 -23.70
C GLY A 78 17.06 18.76 -24.38
N ARG A 79 17.10 17.42 -24.23
CA ARG A 79 16.05 16.52 -24.73
C ARG A 79 14.74 16.76 -23.98
N ASP A 80 13.62 16.58 -24.68
CA ASP A 80 12.31 16.69 -24.06
C ASP A 80 12.10 15.58 -23.01
N ALA A 81 11.44 15.91 -21.91
CA ALA A 81 11.19 15.01 -20.78
C ALA A 81 10.09 13.98 -21.10
N PRO A 82 10.17 12.74 -20.57
CA PRO A 82 9.11 11.76 -20.75
C PRO A 82 7.73 12.31 -20.40
N SER A 83 6.81 12.28 -21.37
CA SER A 83 5.54 13.00 -21.29
C SER A 83 4.34 12.07 -21.48
N CYS A 84 3.34 12.17 -20.60
CA CYS A 84 2.12 11.37 -20.73
C CYS A 84 1.34 11.72 -22.02
N PRO A 85 1.07 10.78 -22.95
CA PRO A 85 0.27 11.04 -24.15
C PRO A 85 -1.17 11.50 -23.88
N LYS A 86 -1.73 11.15 -22.73
CA LYS A 86 -3.12 11.45 -22.37
C LYS A 86 -3.25 12.77 -21.60
N CYS A 87 -2.31 13.06 -20.72
CA CYS A 87 -2.38 14.21 -19.81
C CYS A 87 -1.44 15.35 -20.18
N GLY A 88 -0.42 15.10 -21.00
CA GLY A 88 0.64 16.07 -21.30
C GLY A 88 1.55 16.40 -20.10
N ILE A 89 1.43 15.70 -18.97
CA ILE A 89 2.30 15.90 -17.81
C ILE A 89 3.68 15.33 -18.11
N ALA A 90 4.69 16.10 -17.74
CA ALA A 90 6.09 15.72 -17.75
C ALA A 90 6.78 16.25 -16.47
N PRO A 91 7.84 15.57 -15.98
CA PRO A 91 8.25 14.23 -16.38
C PRO A 91 7.32 13.13 -15.81
N LEU A 92 7.33 11.93 -16.39
CA LEU A 92 6.69 10.74 -15.80
C LEU A 92 7.49 10.24 -14.60
N SER A 93 6.83 9.75 -13.56
CA SER A 93 7.51 9.28 -12.35
C SER A 93 8.12 7.89 -12.55
N VAL A 94 9.43 7.76 -12.33
CA VAL A 94 10.14 6.48 -12.46
C VAL A 94 9.93 5.63 -11.21
N THR A 95 9.56 4.37 -11.43
CA THR A 95 9.37 3.36 -10.39
C THR A 95 9.82 1.99 -10.86
N HIS A 96 9.84 1.02 -9.95
CA HIS A 96 10.27 -0.34 -10.28
C HIS A 96 9.28 -1.38 -9.76
N ILE A 97 9.00 -2.39 -10.57
CA ILE A 97 8.23 -3.58 -10.21
C ILE A 97 8.94 -4.83 -10.74
N ARG A 98 9.18 -5.80 -9.85
CA ARG A 98 10.01 -6.98 -10.16
C ARG A 98 11.36 -6.63 -10.80
N GLY A 99 11.98 -5.53 -10.38
CA GLY A 99 13.27 -5.07 -10.91
C GLY A 99 13.23 -4.53 -12.35
N VAL A 100 12.04 -4.31 -12.93
CA VAL A 100 11.86 -3.60 -14.21
C VAL A 100 11.44 -2.16 -13.93
N GLU A 101 12.03 -1.22 -14.65
CA GLU A 101 11.67 0.19 -14.59
C GLU A 101 10.29 0.42 -15.21
N VAL A 102 9.51 1.32 -14.65
CA VAL A 102 8.22 1.74 -15.19
C VAL A 102 8.04 3.23 -14.96
N ASP A 103 7.82 3.96 -16.06
CA ASP A 103 7.44 5.37 -16.04
C ASP A 103 5.93 5.52 -15.85
N VAL A 104 5.52 6.14 -14.75
CA VAL A 104 4.13 6.20 -14.32
C VAL A 104 3.61 7.63 -14.42
N CYS A 105 2.47 7.80 -15.08
CA CYS A 105 1.69 9.03 -15.00
C CYS A 105 0.82 9.00 -13.72
N VAL A 106 1.22 9.73 -12.70
CA VAL A 106 0.48 9.82 -11.43
C VAL A 106 -0.90 10.50 -11.53
N ARG A 107 -1.27 11.07 -12.70
CA ARG A 107 -2.60 11.68 -12.93
C ARG A 107 -3.62 10.70 -13.50
N CYS A 108 -3.27 9.96 -14.54
CA CYS A 108 -4.20 9.03 -15.21
C CYS A 108 -3.83 7.56 -15.02
N HIS A 109 -2.79 7.30 -14.23
CA HIS A 109 -2.24 5.97 -13.93
C HIS A 109 -1.67 5.22 -15.13
N GLY A 110 -1.54 5.87 -16.29
CA GLY A 110 -0.94 5.26 -17.47
C GLY A 110 0.55 4.99 -17.27
N MET A 111 1.05 3.93 -17.91
CA MET A 111 2.38 3.39 -17.67
C MET A 111 3.13 3.23 -18.99
N ALA A 112 4.39 3.65 -19.01
CA ALA A 112 5.27 3.43 -20.14
C ALA A 112 6.37 2.42 -19.77
N LEU A 113 6.71 1.57 -20.73
CA LEU A 113 7.81 0.63 -20.64
C LEU A 113 8.72 0.80 -21.85
N ASP A 114 10.02 0.73 -21.62
CA ASP A 114 11.02 0.69 -22.67
C ASP A 114 10.96 -0.65 -23.42
N THR A 115 11.68 -0.71 -24.54
CA THR A 115 11.69 -1.90 -25.39
C THR A 115 12.26 -3.10 -24.65
N GLY A 116 11.53 -4.21 -24.64
CA GLY A 116 11.96 -5.46 -24.00
C GLY A 116 11.64 -5.56 -22.50
N GLU A 117 11.14 -4.50 -21.88
CA GLU A 117 10.83 -4.50 -20.44
C GLU A 117 9.55 -5.28 -20.09
N LEU A 118 8.56 -5.30 -20.99
CA LEU A 118 7.37 -6.11 -20.79
C LEU A 118 7.72 -7.61 -20.78
N GLU A 119 8.59 -8.04 -21.69
CA GLU A 119 9.07 -9.41 -21.77
C GLU A 119 9.79 -9.79 -20.47
N GLN A 120 10.66 -8.91 -19.96
CA GLN A 120 11.29 -9.11 -18.64
C GLN A 120 10.29 -9.20 -17.48
N LEU A 121 9.22 -8.39 -17.51
CA LEU A 121 8.15 -8.49 -16.51
C LEU A 121 7.42 -9.83 -16.57
N LEU A 122 7.12 -10.32 -17.77
CA LEU A 122 6.43 -11.58 -18.00
C LEU A 122 7.28 -12.77 -17.55
N GLU A 123 8.58 -12.76 -17.86
CA GLU A 123 9.54 -13.77 -17.39
C GLU A 123 9.56 -13.83 -15.86
N ARG A 124 9.69 -12.67 -15.20
CA ARG A 124 9.71 -12.59 -13.73
C ARG A 124 8.34 -12.82 -13.08
N ALA A 125 7.25 -12.78 -13.84
CA ALA A 125 5.92 -13.14 -13.36
C ALA A 125 5.73 -14.64 -13.26
N GLY A 126 6.41 -15.43 -14.10
CA GLY A 126 6.37 -16.89 -14.07
C GLY A 126 7.23 -17.52 -12.97
N ASP A 127 8.29 -16.81 -12.54
CA ASP A 127 9.24 -17.29 -11.53
C ASP A 127 8.86 -16.94 -10.08
N GLU A 128 7.91 -16.03 -9.85
CA GLU A 128 7.43 -15.77 -8.49
C GLU A 128 6.48 -16.90 -8.08
N PRO A 129 6.77 -17.68 -7.02
CA PRO A 129 5.75 -18.56 -6.45
C PRO A 129 4.54 -17.70 -6.10
N ALA A 130 3.35 -18.16 -6.52
CA ALA A 130 2.09 -17.45 -6.29
C ALA A 130 2.08 -16.86 -4.88
N PRO A 131 1.71 -15.58 -4.68
CA PRO A 131 1.67 -14.99 -3.37
C PRO A 131 0.85 -15.91 -2.48
N VAL A 132 1.52 -16.52 -1.49
CA VAL A 132 0.85 -17.31 -0.47
C VAL A 132 -0.23 -16.36 0.06
N PRO A 133 -1.53 -16.73 0.00
CA PRO A 133 -2.58 -15.84 0.46
C PRO A 133 -2.15 -15.35 1.85
N PRO A 134 -2.14 -14.03 2.11
CA PRO A 134 -1.68 -13.53 3.39
C PRO A 134 -2.45 -14.32 4.45
N ALA A 135 -1.72 -14.96 5.37
CA ALA A 135 -2.32 -15.58 6.54
C ALA A 135 -3.33 -14.56 7.09
N PRO A 136 -4.57 -14.97 7.41
CA PRO A 136 -5.66 -14.04 7.69
C PRO A 136 -5.15 -12.98 8.64
N ALA A 137 -5.09 -11.73 8.14
CA ALA A 137 -4.61 -10.61 8.93
C ALA A 137 -5.40 -10.60 10.22
N ALA A 138 -4.69 -10.74 11.34
CA ALA A 138 -5.29 -10.49 12.64
C ALA A 138 -6.04 -9.15 12.56
N PRO A 139 -7.29 -9.07 13.05
CA PRO A 139 -8.11 -7.90 12.83
C PRO A 139 -7.35 -6.66 13.29
N ALA A 140 -7.21 -5.68 12.39
CA ALA A 140 -6.70 -4.38 12.75
C ALA A 140 -7.54 -3.85 13.91
N ARG A 141 -6.97 -3.82 15.12
CA ARG A 141 -7.63 -3.19 16.27
C ARG A 141 -7.90 -1.75 15.88
N LYS A 142 -9.18 -1.40 15.74
CA LYS A 142 -9.62 0.00 15.67
C LYS A 142 -8.99 0.69 16.88
N LYS A 143 -8.13 1.69 16.66
CA LYS A 143 -7.70 2.56 17.76
C LYS A 143 -8.94 3.34 18.18
N ASP A 144 -9.54 2.94 19.29
CA ASP A 144 -10.67 3.65 19.88
C ASP A 144 -10.23 5.08 20.18
N THR A 145 -10.87 6.03 19.49
CA THR A 145 -10.59 7.44 19.69
C THR A 145 -11.36 7.90 20.92
N LEU A 146 -10.63 8.29 21.97
CA LEU A 146 -11.23 8.85 23.19
C LEU A 146 -12.07 10.09 22.84
N ARG A 147 -13.25 10.24 23.45
CA ARG A 147 -14.16 11.37 23.20
C ARG A 147 -14.64 12.01 24.50
N CYS A 148 -14.84 13.33 24.46
CA CYS A 148 -15.43 14.08 25.56
C CYS A 148 -16.90 13.68 25.76
N ALA A 149 -17.29 13.31 26.99
CA ALA A 149 -18.65 12.92 27.34
C ALA A 149 -19.66 14.09 27.30
N SER A 150 -19.18 15.33 27.30
CA SER A 150 -20.01 16.53 27.19
C SER A 150 -20.16 17.01 25.74
N CYS A 151 -19.04 17.25 25.05
CA CYS A 151 -19.05 17.88 23.72
C CYS A 151 -18.68 16.93 22.55
N GLN A 152 -18.44 15.65 22.82
CA GLN A 152 -18.10 14.60 21.85
C GLN A 152 -16.81 14.81 21.00
N ARG A 153 -16.07 15.89 21.27
CA ARG A 153 -14.78 16.17 20.64
C ARG A 153 -13.79 15.05 20.93
N ALA A 154 -13.00 14.69 19.92
CA ALA A 154 -11.90 13.74 20.08
C ALA A 154 -10.86 14.29 21.08
N LEU A 155 -10.37 13.43 21.96
CA LEU A 155 -9.41 13.75 23.01
C LEU A 155 -8.07 13.07 22.72
N ARG A 156 -6.99 13.77 23.09
CA ARG A 156 -5.69 13.13 23.31
C ARG A 156 -5.63 12.75 24.79
N ALA A 157 -5.17 11.54 25.11
CA ALA A 157 -5.17 11.02 26.47
C ALA A 157 -4.42 11.95 27.45
N GLU A 158 -3.29 12.51 27.01
CA GLU A 158 -2.47 13.48 27.74
C GLU A 158 -3.18 14.80 28.09
N HIS A 159 -4.32 15.10 27.45
CA HIS A 159 -5.12 16.31 27.66
C HIS A 159 -6.56 16.01 28.11
N ALA A 160 -6.86 14.76 28.44
CA ALA A 160 -8.16 14.34 28.93
C ALA A 160 -8.23 14.48 30.45
N PHE A 161 -9.43 14.78 30.94
CA PHE A 161 -9.77 14.76 32.36
C PHE A 161 -10.79 13.66 32.61
N THR A 162 -10.81 13.06 33.79
CA THR A 162 -11.76 12.03 34.17
C THR A 162 -12.53 12.39 35.43
N SER A 163 -13.84 12.14 35.40
CA SER A 163 -14.74 12.21 36.56
C SER A 163 -15.85 11.18 36.37
N GLY A 164 -16.15 10.40 37.41
CA GLY A 164 -17.22 9.38 37.38
C GLY A 164 -17.09 8.36 36.25
N GLY A 165 -15.87 7.98 35.86
CA GLY A 165 -15.59 7.04 34.77
C GLY A 165 -15.81 7.58 33.35
N LYS A 166 -16.09 8.88 33.20
CA LYS A 166 -16.22 9.57 31.91
C LYS A 166 -14.99 10.41 31.62
N LEU A 167 -14.76 10.72 30.35
CA LEU A 167 -13.67 11.58 29.90
C LEU A 167 -14.19 12.95 29.44
N TYR A 168 -13.44 14.00 29.74
CA TYR A 168 -13.78 15.38 29.43
C TYR A 168 -12.58 16.11 28.82
N CYS A 169 -12.83 17.08 27.93
CA CYS A 169 -11.79 18.04 27.56
C CYS A 169 -11.63 19.08 28.67
N GLY A 170 -10.51 19.81 28.69
CA GLY A 170 -10.27 20.85 29.70
C GLY A 170 -11.33 21.96 29.79
N SER A 171 -12.14 22.16 28.75
CA SER A 171 -13.25 23.13 28.77
C SER A 171 -14.57 22.59 29.31
N CYS A 172 -14.73 21.27 29.37
CA CYS A 172 -15.95 20.61 29.82
C CYS A 172 -15.75 19.80 31.11
N ALA A 173 -14.53 19.80 31.65
CA ALA A 173 -14.20 19.08 32.86
C ALA A 173 -14.92 19.73 34.06
N PRO A 174 -15.69 18.96 34.86
CA PRO A 174 -16.26 19.47 36.11
C PRO A 174 -15.14 19.75 37.13
N GLU A 175 -15.43 20.52 38.18
CA GLU A 175 -14.42 20.98 39.15
C GLU A 175 -13.68 19.82 39.83
N GLU A 176 -14.36 18.69 40.03
CA GLU A 176 -13.81 17.48 40.66
C GLU A 176 -13.02 16.57 39.70
N ALA A 177 -12.88 16.92 38.43
CA ALA A 177 -12.20 16.06 37.46
C ALA A 177 -10.68 16.11 37.61
N SER A 178 -10.05 14.93 37.66
CA SER A 178 -8.59 14.81 37.67
C SER A 178 -8.05 14.58 36.26
N PRO A 179 -6.77 14.90 35.97
CA PRO A 179 -6.12 14.48 34.74
C PRO A 179 -6.26 12.97 34.50
N TYR A 180 -6.51 12.58 33.25
CA TYR A 180 -6.64 11.19 32.87
C TYR A 180 -5.26 10.54 32.74
N ASP A 181 -5.05 9.46 33.49
CA ASP A 181 -3.83 8.67 33.45
C ASP A 181 -4.06 7.42 32.57
N ALA A 182 -3.49 7.47 31.36
CA ALA A 182 -3.61 6.38 30.38
C ALA A 182 -2.84 5.13 30.79
N GLU A 183 -1.78 5.25 31.59
CA GLU A 183 -0.96 4.12 32.05
C GLU A 183 -1.73 3.30 33.09
N ARG A 184 -2.43 3.94 34.02
CA ARG A 184 -3.31 3.25 34.99
C ARG A 184 -4.53 2.59 34.36
N ALA A 185 -5.12 3.19 33.33
CA ALA A 185 -6.30 2.62 32.65
C ALA A 185 -5.99 1.35 31.85
N SER A 186 -4.75 1.20 31.39
CA SER A 186 -4.29 0.03 30.61
C SER A 186 -4.07 -1.22 31.48
N HIS A 187 -3.93 -1.05 32.80
CA HIS A 187 -3.71 -2.15 33.76
C HIS A 187 -4.97 -2.59 34.52
N ALA A 188 -6.07 -1.85 34.42
CA ALA A 188 -7.37 -2.27 34.95
C ALA A 188 -8.05 -3.23 33.96
N SER A 189 -7.65 -4.51 33.98
CA SER A 189 -8.44 -5.56 33.33
C SER A 189 -9.78 -5.73 34.06
N PRO A 190 -10.92 -5.84 33.37
CA PRO A 190 -12.18 -6.17 33.97
C PRO A 190 -12.31 -7.69 34.07
N ASP A 191 -11.52 -8.33 34.93
CA ASP A 191 -11.77 -9.72 35.31
C ASP A 191 -12.23 -9.75 36.76
N GLY A 192 -13.54 -9.54 36.93
CA GLY A 192 -14.24 -9.92 38.14
C GLY A 192 -14.26 -11.44 38.25
N ASP A 193 -13.61 -11.94 39.29
CA ASP A 193 -13.80 -13.22 39.98
C ASP A 193 -14.43 -14.37 39.19
N ARG A 194 -13.58 -15.33 38.81
CA ARG A 194 -13.99 -16.73 38.63
C ARG A 194 -13.09 -17.63 39.50
N PRO A 195 -13.66 -18.43 40.41
CA PRO A 195 -12.85 -19.23 41.32
C PRO A 195 -12.07 -20.29 40.54
N THR A 196 -10.77 -20.37 40.80
CA THR A 196 -9.85 -21.32 40.17
C THR A 196 -10.10 -22.73 40.72
N ALA A 197 -10.32 -23.67 39.80
CA ALA A 197 -10.40 -25.08 40.13
C ALA A 197 -9.01 -25.61 40.51
N SER A 198 -9.00 -26.39 41.59
CA SER A 198 -7.86 -27.08 42.21
C SER A 198 -6.94 -27.78 41.22
N THR A 199 -5.64 -27.50 41.30
CA THR A 199 -4.57 -28.26 40.64
C THR A 199 -4.10 -29.39 41.54
N ASP A 200 -4.82 -30.51 41.52
CA ASP A 200 -4.41 -31.74 42.22
C ASP A 200 -3.82 -32.76 41.21
N PRO A 201 -2.54 -33.17 41.33
CA PRO A 201 -1.83 -33.97 40.33
C PRO A 201 -2.16 -35.47 40.31
N VAL A 202 -3.11 -35.96 41.12
CA VAL A 202 -3.39 -37.40 41.27
C VAL A 202 -4.39 -37.96 40.23
N SER A 203 -5.20 -37.11 39.58
CA SER A 203 -6.27 -37.57 38.67
C SER A 203 -5.84 -37.87 37.23
N ARG A 204 -4.55 -37.74 36.87
CA ARG A 204 -4.06 -38.03 35.50
C ARG A 204 -3.63 -39.49 35.27
N ALA A 205 -3.64 -40.35 36.29
CA ALA A 205 -3.12 -41.72 36.19
C ALA A 205 -4.18 -42.80 35.87
N LEU A 206 -5.48 -42.50 35.85
CA LEU A 206 -6.53 -43.53 35.64
C LEU A 206 -7.16 -43.54 34.23
N GLY A 207 -6.77 -42.62 33.34
CA GLY A 207 -7.32 -42.54 31.98
C GLY A 207 -6.68 -43.45 30.93
N TRP A 208 -5.56 -44.12 31.25
CA TRP A 208 -4.75 -44.88 30.27
C TRP A 208 -4.83 -46.41 30.40
N LEU A 209 -5.56 -46.96 31.38
CA LEU A 209 -5.60 -48.41 31.63
C LEU A 209 -6.88 -49.14 31.13
N PHE A 210 -7.81 -48.47 30.46
CA PHE A 210 -9.08 -49.09 30.01
C PHE A 210 -9.22 -49.33 28.49
N SER A 211 -8.16 -49.20 27.69
CA SER A 211 -8.21 -49.48 26.23
C SER A 211 -7.48 -50.75 25.76
N HIS A 212 -7.05 -51.64 26.67
CA HIS A 212 -6.31 -52.87 26.29
C HIS A 212 -6.76 -54.15 27.01
N ILE A 213 -8.07 -54.35 27.22
CA ILE A 213 -8.63 -55.69 27.51
C ILE A 213 -9.99 -55.83 26.80
N ASN A 214 -9.94 -56.19 25.52
CA ASN A 214 -10.96 -56.99 24.84
C ASN A 214 -10.30 -57.62 23.61
N GLY A 215 -9.60 -58.72 23.90
CA GLY A 215 -9.06 -59.72 22.99
C GLY A 215 -8.93 -61.00 23.82
#